data_AF-A0A7C2AHC5-F1
#
_entry.id   AF-A0A7C2AHC5-F1
#
_cell.length_a   1.000
_cell.length_b   1.000
_cell.length_c   1.000
_cell.angle_alpha   90.00
_cell.angle_beta   90.00
_cell.angle_gamma   90.00
#
_symmetry.space_group_name_H-M   'P 1'
#
loop_
_entity.id
_entity.type
_entity.pdbx_description
1 polymer ?
#
loop_
_entity_poly.entity_id
_entity_poly.type
_entity_poly.pdbx_seq_one_letter_code
_entity_poly.pdbx_strand_id
1 'polypeptide(L)'
;MKNEIILKKAIEKAVENGWNEILFQASLLDRGRRKGLAITITDIYPIPYEAVIFSHDFAKAFWGEKEILVYFSHDDSETLQKSWRANLQKMVVEEEPLKYIARFLDGSNDSKN
;
A
#
# COMPACT_ATOMS: atom_id res chain seq x y z
N MET A 1 -11.14 0.51 10.67
CA MET A 1 -10.24 -0.61 11.04
C MET A 1 -9.07 -0.08 11.88
N LYS A 2 -8.41 -0.90 12.71
CA LYS A 2 -7.17 -0.48 13.40
C LYS A 2 -6.01 -0.42 12.40
N ASN A 3 -5.05 0.48 12.60
CA ASN A 3 -3.89 0.68 11.71
C ASN A 3 -3.11 -0.62 11.43
N GLU A 4 -2.87 -1.44 12.45
CA GLU A 4 -2.19 -2.74 12.33
C GLU A 4 -2.95 -3.69 11.39
N ILE A 5 -4.28 -3.68 11.43
CA ILE A 5 -5.14 -4.52 10.60
C ILE A 5 -5.12 -4.03 9.14
N ILE A 6 -5.16 -2.70 8.94
CA ILE A 6 -5.07 -2.08 7.61
C ILE A 6 -3.74 -2.45 6.95
N LEU A 7 -2.64 -2.24 7.67
CA LEU A 7 -1.30 -2.48 7.17
C LEU A 7 -1.10 -3.96 6.83
N LYS A 8 -1.52 -4.87 7.71
CA LYS A 8 -1.47 -6.32 7.46
C LYS A 8 -2.22 -6.69 6.18
N LYS A 9 -3.48 -6.29 6.05
CA LYS A 9 -4.29 -6.57 4.85
C LYS A 9 -3.71 -5.97 3.57
N ALA A 10 -3.11 -4.79 3.67
CA ALA A 10 -2.48 -4.14 2.52
C ALA A 10 -1.24 -4.89 2.04
N ILE A 11 -0.41 -5.35 2.98
CA ILE A 11 0.74 -6.22 2.70
C ILE A 11 0.26 -7.54 2.09
N GLU A 12 -0.75 -8.20 2.67
CA GLU A 12 -1.32 -9.45 2.15
C GLU A 12 -1.78 -9.28 0.69
N LYS A 13 -2.56 -8.23 0.39
CA LYS A 13 -2.99 -7.92 -0.99
C LYS A 13 -1.80 -7.67 -1.94
N ALA A 14 -0.78 -6.93 -1.51
CA ALA A 14 0.40 -6.67 -2.34
C ALA A 14 1.18 -7.97 -2.62
N VAL A 15 1.37 -8.83 -1.62
CA VAL A 15 2.03 -10.13 -1.77
C VAL A 15 1.26 -11.04 -2.72
N GLU A 16 -0.08 -11.12 -2.57
CA GLU A 16 -0.95 -11.86 -3.50
C GLU A 16 -0.80 -11.38 -4.96
N ASN A 17 -0.52 -10.08 -5.14
CA ASN A 17 -0.30 -9.46 -6.44
C ASN A 17 1.15 -9.50 -6.94
N GLY A 18 2.01 -10.34 -6.36
CA GLY A 18 3.36 -10.59 -6.86
C GLY A 18 4.43 -9.65 -6.30
N TRP A 19 4.15 -8.95 -5.20
CA TRP A 19 5.19 -8.22 -4.48
C TRP A 19 6.21 -9.19 -3.87
N ASN A 20 7.33 -9.36 -4.56
CA ASN A 20 8.45 -10.23 -4.17
C ASN A 20 9.56 -9.39 -3.53
N GLU A 21 9.28 -8.78 -2.38
CA GLU A 21 10.38 -8.23 -1.61
C GLU A 21 10.94 -9.36 -0.72
N ILE A 22 12.11 -9.87 -1.10
CA ILE A 22 12.93 -10.90 -0.41
C ILE A 22 13.14 -10.59 1.09
N LEU A 23 12.79 -9.38 1.51
CA LEU A 23 12.87 -8.82 2.84
C LEU A 23 11.60 -9.02 3.71
N PHE A 24 10.48 -9.43 3.12
CA PHE A 24 9.17 -9.59 3.79
C PHE A 24 8.93 -10.98 4.40
N GLN A 25 9.97 -11.80 4.57
CA GLN A 25 9.94 -13.01 5.43
C GLN A 25 9.92 -12.68 6.94
N ALA A 26 9.54 -11.45 7.29
CA ALA A 26 9.15 -11.04 8.63
C ALA A 26 7.80 -11.65 9.01
N SER A 27 7.82 -12.97 9.17
CA SER A 27 6.92 -13.74 9.98
C SER A 27 5.72 -12.99 10.59
N LEU A 28 4.51 -13.36 10.16
CA LEU A 28 3.28 -13.37 10.95
C LEU A 28 3.40 -14.27 12.21
N LEU A 29 4.59 -14.36 12.82
CA LEU A 29 4.83 -15.06 14.06
C LEU A 29 4.43 -14.11 15.18
N ASP A 30 3.24 -14.34 15.70
CA ASP A 30 2.76 -13.87 16.99
C ASP A 30 3.82 -14.15 18.07
N ARG A 31 4.63 -13.13 18.38
CA ARG A 31 5.46 -13.13 19.58
C ARG A 31 5.02 -11.96 20.44
N GLY A 32 4.05 -12.27 21.30
CA GLY A 32 3.51 -11.38 22.30
C GLY A 32 4.59 -10.59 23.03
N ARG A 33 4.40 -9.26 23.06
CA ARG A 33 4.83 -8.26 24.07
C ARG A 33 5.19 -6.88 23.52
N ARG A 34 5.08 -6.58 22.22
CA ARG A 34 5.22 -5.20 21.70
C ARG A 34 4.07 -4.82 20.75
N LYS A 35 3.38 -3.72 21.04
CA LYS A 35 2.27 -3.14 20.27
C LYS A 35 2.78 -2.36 19.05
N GLY A 36 3.36 -3.08 18.09
CA GLY A 36 3.77 -2.54 16.79
C GLY A 36 4.07 -3.70 15.85
N LEU A 37 3.66 -3.57 14.58
CA LEU A 37 3.94 -4.57 13.54
C LEU A 37 5.47 -4.63 13.34
N ALA A 38 6.12 -5.62 13.94
CA ALA A 38 7.56 -5.83 13.80
C ALA A 38 7.83 -6.49 12.44
N ILE A 39 8.09 -5.68 11.42
CA ILE A 39 8.60 -6.14 10.13
C ILE A 39 10.11 -6.37 10.33
N THR A 40 10.50 -7.59 10.71
CA THR A 40 11.90 -7.99 10.84
C THR A 40 12.51 -8.33 9.48
N ILE A 41 13.13 -7.35 8.83
CA ILE A 41 14.24 -7.66 7.93
C ILE A 41 15.39 -8.07 8.83
N THR A 42 15.64 -9.38 8.96
CA THR A 42 16.85 -9.94 9.59
C THR A 42 17.26 -9.22 10.89
N ASP A 43 16.54 -9.41 12.00
CA ASP A 43 16.95 -9.11 13.39
C ASP A 43 17.59 -7.74 13.73
N ILE A 44 17.65 -6.75 12.83
CA ILE A 44 18.53 -5.59 13.04
C ILE A 44 17.77 -4.27 13.25
N TYR A 45 16.63 -3.98 12.61
CA TYR A 45 15.88 -2.74 12.89
C TYR A 45 14.37 -2.82 12.56
N PRO A 46 13.47 -2.29 13.40
CA PRO A 46 12.08 -2.08 13.03
C PRO A 46 11.99 -1.03 11.92
N ILE A 47 11.32 -1.36 10.82
CA ILE A 47 11.12 -0.44 9.70
C ILE A 47 9.81 0.33 9.93
N PRO A 48 9.81 1.66 9.83
CA PRO A 48 8.58 2.44 9.87
C PRO A 48 7.66 2.01 8.73
N TYR A 49 6.36 1.85 9.00
CA TYR A 49 5.42 1.36 7.97
C TYR A 49 5.32 2.32 6.79
N GLU A 50 5.64 3.60 6.98
CA GLU A 50 5.75 4.62 5.95
C GLU A 50 6.73 4.21 4.86
N ALA A 51 7.88 3.63 5.22
CA ALA A 51 8.86 3.15 4.24
C ALA A 51 8.31 2.01 3.37
N VAL A 52 7.36 1.25 3.91
CA VAL A 52 6.65 0.19 3.17
C VAL A 52 5.60 0.79 2.25
N ILE A 53 4.66 1.56 2.81
CA ILE A 53 3.50 2.02 2.04
C ILE A 53 3.87 3.06 0.97
N PHE A 54 4.97 3.78 1.14
CA PHE A 54 5.48 4.73 0.13
C PHE A 54 6.47 4.12 -0.87
N SER A 55 6.78 2.82 -0.75
CA SER A 55 7.60 2.13 -1.75
C SER A 55 6.86 2.01 -3.09
N HIS A 56 7.58 2.26 -4.20
CA HIS A 56 7.04 2.06 -5.54
C HIS A 56 6.64 0.62 -5.79
N ASP A 57 7.41 -0.35 -5.29
CA ASP A 57 7.16 -1.77 -5.55
C ASP A 57 5.91 -2.26 -4.80
N PHE A 58 5.73 -1.80 -3.56
CA PHE A 58 4.49 -1.99 -2.82
C PHE A 58 3.31 -1.37 -3.57
N ALA A 59 3.43 -0.10 -3.99
CA ALA A 59 2.35 0.61 -4.67
C ALA A 59 1.94 -0.09 -5.98
N LYS A 60 2.90 -0.53 -6.78
CA LYS A 60 2.67 -1.27 -8.03
C LYS A 60 1.91 -2.56 -7.77
N ALA A 61 2.32 -3.34 -6.77
CA ALA A 61 1.64 -4.58 -6.45
C ALA A 61 0.25 -4.35 -5.85
N PHE A 62 0.11 -3.34 -4.98
CA PHE A 62 -1.15 -3.07 -4.29
C PHE A 62 -2.25 -2.51 -5.22
N TRP A 63 -1.92 -1.52 -6.07
CA TRP A 63 -2.88 -0.84 -6.96
C TRP A 63 -2.82 -1.28 -8.42
N GLY A 64 -1.80 -2.03 -8.81
CA GLY A 64 -1.59 -2.48 -10.18
C GLY A 64 -1.09 -1.40 -11.15
N GLU A 65 -0.73 -1.85 -12.34
CA GLU A 65 -0.21 -1.02 -13.44
C GLU A 65 -1.25 -0.67 -14.51
N LYS A 66 -2.54 -0.81 -14.17
CA LYS A 66 -3.63 -0.36 -15.04
C LYS A 66 -3.54 1.15 -15.25
N GLU A 67 -3.88 1.60 -16.45
CA GLU A 67 -3.98 3.02 -16.76
C GLU A 67 -5.34 3.54 -16.32
N ILE A 68 -5.33 4.71 -15.69
CA ILE A 68 -6.52 5.45 -15.29
C ILE A 68 -6.46 6.86 -15.88
N LEU A 69 -7.62 7.41 -16.19
CA LEU A 69 -7.73 8.82 -16.60
C LEU A 69 -7.56 9.72 -15.37
N VAL A 70 -6.68 10.70 -15.47
CA VAL A 70 -6.45 11.71 -14.43
C VAL A 70 -6.66 13.09 -15.01
N TYR A 71 -7.46 13.90 -14.31
CA TYR A 71 -7.76 15.29 -14.66
C TYR A 71 -6.80 16.25 -13.95
N PHE A 72 -6.14 17.12 -14.72
CA PHE A 72 -5.39 18.25 -14.18
C PHE A 72 -6.22 19.52 -14.34
N SER A 73 -6.47 20.21 -13.22
CA SER A 73 -7.31 21.41 -13.16
C SER A 73 -6.79 22.61 -13.94
N HIS A 74 -5.57 22.54 -14.49
CA HIS A 74 -4.90 23.67 -15.12
C HIS A 74 -5.07 23.76 -16.65
N ASP A 75 -5.55 22.72 -17.33
CA ASP A 75 -5.55 22.70 -18.80
C ASP A 75 -6.69 21.88 -19.44
N ASP A 76 -7.70 21.45 -18.67
CA ASP A 76 -8.79 20.57 -19.12
C ASP A 76 -8.32 19.35 -19.96
N SER A 77 -7.07 18.92 -19.75
CA SER A 77 -6.44 17.84 -20.49
C SER A 77 -6.48 16.55 -19.69
N GLU A 78 -6.97 15.48 -20.34
CA GLU A 78 -6.96 14.14 -19.79
C GLU A 78 -5.65 13.45 -20.12
N THR A 79 -5.02 12.84 -19.12
CA THR A 79 -3.83 12.01 -19.35
C THR A 79 -4.03 10.63 -18.73
N LEU A 80 -3.51 9.62 -19.41
CA LEU A 80 -3.43 8.27 -18.89
C LEU A 80 -2.26 8.19 -17.91
N GLN A 81 -2.55 7.84 -16.67
CA GLN A 81 -1.55 7.61 -15.64
C GLN A 81 -1.71 6.21 -15.07
N LYS A 82 -0.60 5.56 -14.68
CA LYS A 82 -0.66 4.29 -13.97
C LYS A 82 -1.36 4.48 -12.61
N SER A 83 -2.33 3.62 -12.31
CA SER A 83 -3.13 3.62 -11.08
C SER A 83 -2.26 3.73 -9.83
N TRP A 84 -1.21 2.92 -9.71
CA TRP A 84 -0.30 2.98 -8.57
C TRP A 84 0.35 4.35 -8.39
N ARG A 85 0.71 5.03 -9.47
CA ARG A 85 1.38 6.33 -9.41
C ARG A 85 0.41 7.42 -8.95
N ALA A 86 -0.80 7.42 -9.49
CA ALA A 86 -1.85 8.36 -9.11
C ALA A 86 -2.24 8.21 -7.63
N ASN A 87 -2.45 6.97 -7.17
CA ASN A 87 -2.83 6.69 -5.79
C ASN A 87 -1.68 6.97 -4.81
N LEU A 88 -0.43 6.64 -5.18
CA LEU A 88 0.73 6.97 -4.35
C LEU A 88 0.91 8.49 -4.19
N GLN A 89 0.77 9.26 -5.28
CA GLN A 89 0.85 10.73 -5.22
C GLN A 89 -0.22 11.33 -4.31
N LYS A 90 -1.46 10.83 -4.39
CA LYS A 90 -2.54 11.26 -3.48
C LYS A 90 -2.23 10.89 -2.04
N MET A 91 -1.77 9.66 -1.80
CA MET A 91 -1.49 9.18 -0.44
C MET A 91 -0.37 9.98 0.27
N VAL A 92 0.65 10.45 -0.46
CA VAL A 92 1.75 11.25 0.10
C VAL A 92 1.28 12.57 0.71
N VAL A 93 0.15 13.12 0.23
CA VAL A 93 -0.42 14.38 0.73
C VAL A 93 -1.61 14.19 1.68
N GLU A 94 -2.01 12.94 1.94
CA GLU A 94 -3.09 12.63 2.88
C GLU A 94 -2.57 12.72 4.32
N GLU A 95 -3.33 13.38 5.21
CA GLU A 95 -2.99 13.48 6.64
C GLU A 95 -3.00 12.09 7.32
N GLU A 96 -3.82 11.17 6.82
CA GLU A 96 -4.00 9.83 7.38
C GLU A 96 -3.82 8.75 6.28
N PRO A 97 -2.58 8.49 5.82
CA PRO A 97 -2.31 7.64 4.66
C PRO A 97 -2.80 6.20 4.84
N LEU A 98 -2.79 5.65 6.06
CA LEU A 98 -3.37 4.33 6.32
C LEU A 98 -4.90 4.31 6.12
N LYS A 99 -5.61 5.38 6.48
CA LYS A 99 -7.05 5.47 6.20
C LYS A 99 -7.32 5.55 4.70
N TYR A 100 -6.43 6.19 3.94
CA TYR A 100 -6.51 6.20 2.48
C TYR A 100 -6.38 4.78 1.91
N ILE A 101 -5.36 4.00 2.32
CA ILE A 101 -5.17 2.60 1.90
C ILE A 101 -6.39 1.74 2.24
N ALA A 102 -6.99 1.93 3.42
CA ALA A 102 -8.16 1.17 3.85
C ALA A 102 -9.33 1.21 2.86
N ARG A 103 -9.47 2.30 2.10
CA ARG A 103 -10.52 2.47 1.07
C ARG A 103 -10.42 1.43 -0.05
N PHE A 104 -9.25 0.83 -0.25
CA PHE A 104 -8.97 -0.17 -1.30
C PHE A 104 -8.95 -1.61 -0.77
N LEU A 105 -9.25 -1.80 0.51
CA LEU A 105 -9.28 -3.10 1.18
C LEU A 105 -10.70 -3.61 1.42
N ASP A 106 -11.67 -2.70 1.56
CA ASP A 106 -13.06 -3.05 1.72
C ASP A 106 -13.67 -3.18 0.32
N GLY A 107 -13.88 -4.43 -0.13
CA GLY A 107 -14.30 -4.78 -1.48
C GLY A 107 -15.71 -4.30 -1.86
N SER A 108 -15.84 -3.03 -2.21
CA SER A 108 -17.02 -2.47 -2.87
C SER A 108 -16.70 -1.50 -4.01
N ASN A 109 -15.56 -1.66 -4.71
CA ASN A 109 -15.37 -1.04 -6.04
C ASN A 109 -14.32 -1.64 -6.98
N ASP A 110 -13.71 -2.78 -6.67
CA ASP A 110 -13.00 -3.55 -7.71
C ASP A 110 -14.02 -4.45 -8.46
N SER A 111 -15.05 -3.81 -9.02
CA SER A 111 -15.93 -4.42 -10.01
C SER A 111 -15.09 -4.75 -11.24
N LYS A 112 -14.94 -6.06 -11.46
CA LYS A 112 -14.98 -6.72 -12.77
C LYS A 112 -15.09 -5.76 -13.96
N ASN A 113 -13.99 -5.59 -14.69
CA ASN A 113 -13.85 -5.86 -16.13
C ASN A 113 -12.47 -5.43 -16.61
#